data_AF-A0A2V8A2F5-F1
#
_entry.id   AF-A0A2V8A2F5-F1
#
_cell.length_a   1.000
_cell.length_b   1.000
_cell.length_c   1.000
_cell.angle_alpha   90.00
_cell.angle_beta   90.00
_cell.angle_gamma   90.00
#
_symmetry.space_group_name_H-M   'P 1'
#
loop_
_entity.id
_entity.type
_entity.pdbx_description
1 polymer ?
#
loop_
_entity_poly.entity_id
_entity_poly.type
_entity_poly.pdbx_seq_one_letter_code
_entity_poly.pdbx_strand_id
1 'polypeptide(L)'
;MIEATRTRLSFTGEWLTAALFLAATLVVAVLVVRELRTAPPALASEPAPTATTVPPDAVSVPTLMLGTNEIRVGDLEADALARLDASVTLVKQSTERGPLGARTVRSYQLSGTSFIIVFEPFERRGTPRVAAIYLR
;
A
#
# COMPACT_ATOMS: atom_id res chain seq x y z
N MET A 1 15.73 32.49 -64.93
CA MET A 1 15.39 33.22 -63.69
C MET A 1 14.02 32.75 -63.23
N ILE A 2 13.92 31.58 -62.58
CA ILE A 2 12.78 31.07 -61.79
C ILE A 2 13.39 29.97 -60.91
N GLU A 3 13.68 30.28 -59.65
CA GLU A 3 13.96 29.31 -58.57
C GLU A 3 13.91 30.08 -57.22
N ALA A 4 12.76 30.68 -56.89
CA ALA A 4 12.61 31.43 -55.63
C ALA A 4 11.29 31.17 -54.88
N THR A 5 10.41 30.33 -55.42
CA THR A 5 9.06 30.15 -54.87
C THR A 5 8.88 28.81 -54.13
N ARG A 6 9.79 27.83 -54.31
CA ARG A 6 9.64 26.49 -53.72
C ARG A 6 9.97 26.43 -52.23
N THR A 7 10.74 27.39 -51.70
CA THR A 7 11.25 27.38 -50.32
C THR A 7 10.25 27.91 -49.29
N ARG A 8 9.22 28.67 -49.70
CA ARG A 8 8.28 29.28 -48.74
C ARG A 8 7.19 28.32 -48.27
N LEU A 9 6.73 27.40 -49.12
CA LEU A 9 5.71 26.42 -48.75
C LEU A 9 6.24 25.31 -47.84
N SER A 10 7.49 24.86 -48.06
CA SER A 10 8.13 23.88 -47.19
C SER A 10 8.35 24.44 -45.78
N PHE A 11 8.74 25.71 -45.68
CA PHE A 11 8.94 26.40 -44.41
C PHE A 11 7.64 26.43 -43.59
N THR A 12 6.52 26.92 -44.16
CA THR A 12 5.26 27.01 -43.40
C THR A 12 4.73 25.65 -42.92
N GLY A 13 4.87 24.58 -43.73
CA GLY A 13 4.48 23.22 -43.34
C GLY A 13 5.38 22.61 -42.27
N GLU A 14 6.70 22.83 -42.36
CA GLU A 14 7.67 22.43 -41.33
C GLU A 14 7.41 23.15 -40.01
N TRP A 15 7.15 24.45 -40.03
CA TRP A 15 6.77 25.21 -38.84
C TRP A 15 5.47 24.71 -38.22
N LEU A 16 4.48 24.34 -39.04
CA LEU A 16 3.21 23.79 -38.54
C LEU A 16 3.44 22.42 -37.88
N THR A 17 4.27 21.59 -38.48
CA THR A 17 4.63 20.27 -37.95
C THR A 17 5.45 20.40 -36.65
N ALA A 18 6.41 21.32 -36.61
CA ALA A 18 7.21 21.64 -35.43
C ALA A 18 6.34 22.19 -34.30
N ALA A 19 5.41 23.09 -34.61
CA ALA A 19 4.46 23.64 -33.63
C ALA A 19 3.54 22.55 -33.07
N LEU A 20 3.05 21.63 -33.91
CA LEU A 20 2.25 20.49 -33.48
C LEU A 20 3.03 19.58 -32.54
N PHE A 21 4.29 19.26 -32.88
CA PHE A 21 5.15 18.40 -32.07
C PHE A 21 5.47 19.04 -30.71
N LEU A 22 5.73 20.35 -30.70
CA LEU A 22 5.95 21.13 -29.49
C LEU A 22 4.69 21.18 -28.61
N ALA A 23 3.52 21.41 -29.22
CA ALA A 23 2.25 21.41 -28.51
C ALA A 23 1.94 20.04 -27.90
N ALA A 24 2.14 18.95 -28.64
CA ALA A 24 1.95 17.59 -28.14
C ALA A 24 2.89 17.27 -26.96
N THR A 25 4.15 17.68 -27.05
CA THR A 25 5.13 17.51 -25.96
C THR A 25 4.71 18.28 -24.71
N LEU A 26 4.25 19.53 -24.88
CA LEU A 26 3.71 20.34 -23.79
C LEU A 26 2.49 19.70 -23.13
N VAL A 27 1.57 19.15 -23.92
CA VAL A 27 0.39 18.44 -23.40
C VAL A 27 0.82 17.22 -22.57
N VAL A 28 1.76 16.41 -23.06
CA VAL A 28 2.29 15.26 -22.30
C VAL A 28 2.94 15.73 -21.01
N ALA A 29 3.78 16.77 -21.05
CA ALA A 29 4.41 17.31 -19.86
C ALA A 29 3.38 17.83 -18.84
N VAL A 30 2.33 18.52 -19.30
CA VAL A 30 1.24 18.98 -18.44
C VAL A 30 0.47 17.82 -17.85
N LEU A 31 0.19 16.76 -18.61
CA LEU A 31 -0.47 15.55 -18.10
C LEU A 31 0.39 14.85 -17.05
N VAL A 32 1.70 14.71 -17.30
CA VAL A 32 2.64 14.15 -16.32
C VAL A 32 2.67 15.00 -15.05
N VAL A 33 2.82 16.32 -15.17
CA VAL A 33 2.82 17.22 -14.00
C VAL A 33 1.48 17.21 -13.28
N ARG A 34 0.38 17.14 -14.01
CA ARG A 34 -0.96 17.03 -13.43
C ARG A 34 -1.08 15.73 -12.66
N GLU A 35 -0.72 14.59 -13.24
CA GLU A 35 -0.70 13.30 -12.56
C GLU A 35 0.23 13.32 -11.34
N LEU A 36 1.38 13.98 -11.40
CA LEU A 36 2.26 14.14 -10.23
C LEU A 36 1.68 15.07 -9.16
N ARG A 37 0.90 16.09 -9.53
CA ARG A 37 0.23 17.01 -8.58
C ARG A 37 -1.07 16.45 -8.01
N THR A 38 -1.81 15.67 -8.81
CA THR A 38 -3.08 15.04 -8.42
C THR A 38 -2.88 13.66 -7.80
N ALA A 39 -1.74 13.02 -8.06
CA ALA A 39 -1.27 11.95 -7.21
C ALA A 39 -1.25 12.49 -5.78
N PRO A 40 -1.92 11.81 -4.83
CA PRO A 40 -1.70 12.08 -3.42
C PRO A 40 -0.19 12.10 -3.21
N PRO A 41 0.37 13.05 -2.43
CA PRO A 41 1.79 13.05 -2.16
C PRO A 41 2.16 11.62 -1.81
N ALA A 42 3.07 11.02 -2.60
CA ALA A 42 3.81 9.87 -2.13
C ALA A 42 4.46 10.40 -0.87
N LEU A 43 3.85 10.11 0.28
CA LEU A 43 4.30 10.57 1.57
C LEU A 43 5.78 10.21 1.58
N ALA A 44 6.64 11.22 1.38
CA ALA A 44 7.98 11.14 1.87
C ALA A 44 7.75 10.71 3.31
N SER A 45 8.25 9.53 3.65
CA SER A 45 8.25 9.08 5.03
C SER A 45 9.16 10.04 5.80
N GLU A 46 8.64 11.24 6.08
CA GLU A 46 8.73 11.73 7.44
C GLU A 46 8.31 10.53 8.29
N PRO A 47 9.12 10.10 9.27
CA PRO A 47 8.68 9.08 10.19
C PRO A 47 7.45 9.65 10.87
N ALA A 48 6.28 9.40 10.28
CA ALA A 48 5.01 9.45 10.98
C ALA A 48 5.33 8.76 12.30
N PRO A 49 5.06 9.38 13.46
CA PRO A 49 5.24 8.68 14.72
C PRO A 49 4.53 7.37 14.50
N THR A 50 5.31 6.29 14.44
CA THR A 50 4.80 4.98 14.12
C THR A 50 3.63 4.87 15.05
N ALA A 51 2.41 4.86 14.53
CA ALA A 51 1.30 4.41 15.33
C ALA A 51 1.66 2.94 15.46
N THR A 52 2.53 2.64 16.43
CA THR A 52 2.93 1.31 16.80
C THR A 52 1.64 0.82 17.42
N THR A 53 0.75 0.35 16.54
CA THR A 53 -0.53 -0.24 16.91
C THR A 53 -0.27 -1.44 17.84
N VAL A 54 0.95 -1.96 17.78
CA VAL A 54 1.58 -2.84 18.77
C VAL A 54 2.23 -2.02 19.89
N PRO A 55 1.76 -2.11 21.14
CA PRO A 55 2.40 -1.47 22.28
C PRO A 55 3.86 -1.92 22.46
N PRO A 56 4.79 -1.05 22.92
CA PRO A 56 6.21 -1.40 23.08
C PRO A 56 6.46 -2.46 24.16
N ASP A 57 5.52 -2.64 25.08
CA ASP A 57 5.46 -3.68 26.11
C ASP A 57 5.03 -5.06 25.58
N ALA A 58 4.60 -5.16 24.32
CA ALA A 58 4.03 -6.38 23.79
C ALA A 58 5.10 -7.44 23.41
N VAL A 59 4.88 -8.68 23.83
CA VAL A 59 5.81 -9.80 23.59
C VAL A 59 5.42 -10.55 22.32
N SER A 60 6.35 -10.71 21.38
CA SER A 60 6.13 -11.51 20.17
C SER A 60 6.17 -13.00 20.48
N VAL A 61 5.13 -13.73 20.07
CA VAL A 61 5.05 -15.19 20.22
C VAL A 61 4.86 -15.88 18.86
N PRO A 62 5.46 -17.05 18.63
CA PRO A 62 5.30 -17.80 17.38
C PRO A 62 3.92 -18.46 17.27
N THR A 63 3.28 -18.70 18.42
CA THR A 63 2.03 -19.43 18.56
C THR A 63 1.18 -18.79 19.64
N LEU A 64 -0.11 -18.65 19.36
CA LEU A 64 -1.14 -18.22 20.29
C LEU A 64 -2.11 -19.37 20.57
N MET A 65 -2.32 -19.68 21.85
CA MET A 65 -3.30 -20.65 22.31
C MET A 65 -4.58 -19.94 22.74
N LEU A 66 -5.72 -20.34 22.17
CA LEU A 66 -7.05 -19.87 22.52
C LEU A 66 -7.92 -21.07 22.92
N GLY A 67 -7.89 -21.44 24.21
CA GLY A 67 -8.57 -22.64 24.68
C GLY A 67 -8.02 -23.90 24.00
N THR A 68 -8.83 -24.54 23.14
CA THR A 68 -8.41 -25.71 22.34
C THR A 68 -7.87 -25.36 20.96
N ASN A 69 -7.99 -24.10 20.53
CA ASN A 69 -7.56 -23.65 19.22
C ASN A 69 -6.15 -23.05 19.28
N GLU A 70 -5.39 -23.27 18.21
CA GLU A 70 -4.03 -22.77 18.06
C GLU A 70 -3.93 -21.90 16.80
N ILE A 71 -3.32 -20.73 16.93
CA ILE A 71 -2.98 -19.85 15.79
C ILE A 71 -1.47 -19.71 15.74
N ARG A 72 -0.89 -19.97 14.57
CA ARG A 72 0.56 -19.90 14.34
C ARG A 72 0.92 -18.79 13.38
N VAL A 73 2.13 -18.28 13.53
CA VAL A 73 2.74 -17.43 12.50
C VAL A 73 2.88 -18.24 11.19
N GLY A 74 2.42 -17.65 10.08
CA GLY A 74 2.37 -18.26 8.75
C GLY A 74 1.00 -18.81 8.34
N ASP A 75 0.07 -18.97 9.29
CA ASP A 75 -1.30 -19.40 9.00
C ASP A 75 -2.00 -18.42 8.06
N LEU A 76 -2.89 -18.93 7.21
CA LEU A 76 -3.73 -18.07 6.37
C LEU A 76 -4.64 -17.21 7.23
N GLU A 77 -4.90 -15.97 6.79
CA GLU A 77 -5.80 -15.07 7.52
C GLU A 77 -7.16 -15.73 7.76
N ALA A 78 -7.78 -16.32 6.73
CA ALA A 78 -9.08 -16.96 6.85
C ALA A 78 -9.08 -18.08 7.90
N ASP A 79 -8.04 -18.92 7.91
CA ASP A 79 -7.93 -20.04 8.85
C ASP A 79 -7.72 -19.55 10.29
N ALA A 80 -6.86 -18.56 10.48
CA ALA A 80 -6.62 -17.95 11.78
C ALA A 80 -7.89 -17.29 12.34
N LEU A 81 -8.64 -16.58 11.49
CA LEU A 81 -9.90 -15.94 11.89
C LEU A 81 -11.01 -16.95 12.17
N ALA A 82 -11.07 -18.06 11.44
CA ALA A 82 -12.03 -19.13 11.71
C ALA A 82 -11.78 -19.84 13.05
N ARG A 83 -10.54 -19.80 13.56
CA ARG A 83 -10.16 -20.36 14.87
C ARG A 83 -10.39 -19.40 16.03
N LEU A 84 -10.66 -18.13 15.77
CA LEU A 84 -11.11 -17.20 16.81
C LEU A 84 -12.53 -17.58 17.19
N ASP A 85 -12.75 -17.89 18.47
CA ASP A 85 -14.07 -18.20 18.97
C ASP A 85 -14.92 -16.93 19.19
N ALA A 86 -16.20 -17.12 19.52
CA ALA A 86 -17.11 -16.02 19.81
C ALA A 86 -16.81 -15.29 21.14
N SER A 87 -15.92 -15.84 21.98
CA SER A 87 -15.52 -15.23 23.25
C SER A 87 -14.40 -14.18 23.06
N VAL A 88 -13.70 -14.23 21.93
CA VAL A 88 -12.74 -13.20 21.53
C VAL A 88 -13.46 -11.96 21.02
N THR A 89 -13.19 -10.82 21.67
CA THR A 89 -13.71 -9.51 21.25
C THR A 89 -12.68 -8.76 20.42
N LEU A 90 -13.05 -8.30 19.22
CA LEU A 90 -12.22 -7.38 18.44
C LEU A 90 -12.31 -5.98 19.04
N VAL A 91 -11.18 -5.45 19.51
CA VAL A 91 -11.09 -4.12 20.13
C VAL A 91 -10.74 -3.05 19.11
N LYS A 92 -9.79 -3.34 18.22
CA LYS A 92 -9.29 -2.38 17.23
C LYS A 92 -8.83 -3.10 15.98
N GLN A 93 -9.05 -2.47 14.83
CA GLN A 93 -8.49 -2.89 13.56
C GLN A 93 -7.90 -1.66 12.85
N SER A 94 -6.66 -1.75 12.41
CA SER A 94 -6.05 -0.82 11.46
C SER A 94 -5.59 -1.57 10.21
N THR A 95 -5.60 -0.89 9.09
CA THR A 95 -4.98 -1.38 7.85
C THR A 95 -3.97 -0.34 7.42
N GLU A 96 -2.74 -0.80 7.25
CA GLU A 96 -1.55 -0.02 6.97
C GLU A 96 -0.93 -0.53 5.67
N ARG A 97 -0.05 0.26 5.04
CA ARG A 97 0.69 -0.17 3.86
C ARG A 97 2.00 -0.81 4.32
N GLY A 98 2.11 -2.12 4.15
CA GLY A 98 3.34 -2.89 4.37
C GLY A 98 4.24 -2.93 3.12
N PRO A 99 5.48 -3.43 3.26
CA PRO A 99 6.43 -3.57 2.14
C PRO A 99 5.94 -4.49 1.02
N LEU A 100 5.13 -5.51 1.34
CA LEU A 100 4.66 -6.52 0.39
C LEU A 100 3.19 -6.39 -0.01
N GLY A 101 2.43 -5.53 0.67
CA GLY A 101 1.03 -5.28 0.39
C GLY A 101 0.32 -4.60 1.56
N ALA A 102 -1.00 -4.75 1.65
CA ALA A 102 -1.74 -4.25 2.81
C ALA A 102 -1.41 -5.10 4.04
N ARG A 103 -1.11 -4.43 5.16
CA ARG A 103 -0.88 -5.03 6.47
C ARG A 103 -2.04 -4.69 7.37
N THR A 104 -2.74 -5.69 7.88
CA THR A 104 -3.88 -5.49 8.79
C THR A 104 -3.46 -5.86 10.20
N VAL A 105 -3.63 -4.94 11.15
CA VAL A 105 -3.35 -5.17 12.57
C VAL A 105 -4.67 -5.24 13.31
N ARG A 106 -4.94 -6.38 13.95
CA ARG A 106 -6.18 -6.62 14.70
C ARG A 106 -5.85 -6.86 16.17
N SER A 107 -6.37 -6.00 17.05
CA SER A 107 -6.26 -6.11 18.49
C SER A 107 -7.51 -6.78 19.05
N TYR A 108 -7.31 -7.80 19.87
CA TYR A 108 -8.34 -8.63 20.45
C TYR A 108 -8.21 -8.67 21.97
N GLN A 109 -9.33 -9.01 22.62
CA GLN A 109 -9.38 -9.25 24.06
C GLN A 109 -10.14 -10.55 24.35
N LEU A 110 -9.56 -11.38 25.21
CA LEU A 110 -10.14 -12.65 25.67
C LEU A 110 -9.90 -12.77 27.18
N SER A 111 -10.97 -12.84 27.96
CA SER A 111 -10.92 -13.08 29.42
C SER A 111 -9.94 -12.16 30.18
N GLY A 112 -9.82 -10.90 29.74
CA GLY A 112 -8.90 -9.92 30.34
C GLY A 112 -7.50 -9.87 29.73
N THR A 113 -7.09 -10.88 28.96
CA THR A 113 -5.83 -10.87 28.19
C THR A 113 -6.03 -10.17 26.85
N SER A 114 -5.09 -9.29 26.50
CA SER A 114 -5.11 -8.59 25.22
C SER A 114 -4.04 -9.17 24.30
N PHE A 115 -4.39 -9.40 23.04
CA PHE A 115 -3.42 -9.89 22.05
C PHE A 115 -3.65 -9.23 20.70
N ILE A 116 -2.63 -9.22 19.88
CA ILE A 116 -2.63 -8.57 18.57
C ILE A 116 -2.18 -9.57 17.53
N ILE A 117 -2.96 -9.71 16.47
CA ILE A 117 -2.60 -10.51 15.29
C ILE A 117 -2.34 -9.55 14.14
N VAL A 118 -1.18 -9.72 13.51
CA VAL A 118 -0.79 -8.96 12.32
C VAL A 118 -0.91 -9.86 11.12
N PHE A 119 -1.66 -9.41 10.11
CA PHE A 119 -1.79 -10.07 8.82
C PHE A 119 -1.04 -9.27 7.76
N GLU A 120 -0.17 -9.93 7.00
CA GLU A 120 0.53 -9.35 5.86
C GLU A 120 0.76 -10.41 4.78
N PRO A 121 0.73 -10.06 3.49
CA PRO A 121 1.17 -10.97 2.44
C PRO A 121 2.68 -11.21 2.49
N PHE A 122 3.10 -12.47 2.30
CA PHE A 122 4.52 -12.86 2.27
C PHE A 122 5.16 -12.71 0.89
N GLU A 123 4.34 -12.43 -0.13
CA GLU A 123 4.76 -12.20 -1.51
C GLU A 123 3.87 -11.09 -2.12
N ARG A 124 4.36 -10.41 -3.17
CA ARG A 124 3.60 -9.32 -3.80
C ARG A 124 2.27 -9.85 -4.35
N ARG A 125 1.16 -9.27 -3.88
CA ARG A 125 -0.22 -9.71 -4.20
C ARG A 125 -0.55 -11.13 -3.71
N GLY A 126 0.21 -11.66 -2.76
CA GLY A 126 -0.08 -12.95 -2.14
C GLY A 126 -1.28 -12.88 -1.19
N THR A 127 -1.77 -14.05 -0.78
CA THR A 127 -2.79 -14.15 0.25
C THR A 127 -2.23 -13.68 1.61
N PRO A 128 -2.95 -12.83 2.37
CA PRO A 128 -2.51 -12.43 3.69
C PRO A 128 -2.38 -13.63 4.63
N ARG A 129 -1.33 -13.60 5.44
CA ARG A 129 -1.02 -14.61 6.45
C ARG A 129 -0.66 -13.95 7.77
N VAL A 130 -0.73 -14.71 8.86
CA VAL A 130 -0.28 -14.25 10.18
C VAL A 130 1.22 -13.98 10.10
N ALA A 131 1.59 -12.71 10.12
CA ALA A 131 2.99 -12.27 10.08
C ALA A 131 3.58 -12.20 11.49
N ALA A 132 2.78 -11.81 12.48
CA ALA A 132 3.20 -11.74 13.87
C ALA A 132 2.01 -11.85 14.83
N ILE A 133 2.29 -12.35 16.03
CA ILE A 133 1.35 -12.41 17.14
C ILE A 133 2.02 -11.74 18.34
N TYR A 134 1.32 -10.82 18.99
CA TYR A 134 1.80 -10.14 20.19
C TYR A 134 0.85 -10.36 21.37
N LEU A 135 1.42 -10.57 22.54
CA LEU A 135 0.69 -10.66 23.82
C LEU A 135 0.92 -9.38 24.63
N ARG A 136 -0.11 -8.98 25.37
CA ARG A 136 -0.07 -7.88 26.33
C ARG A 136 -0.68 -8.29 27.66
#